data_AF-W6XTH6-F1
#
_entry.id   AF-W6XTH6-F1
#
_cell.length_a   1.000
_cell.length_b   1.000
_cell.length_c   1.000
_cell.angle_alpha   90.00
_cell.angle_beta   90.00
_cell.angle_gamma   90.00
#
_symmetry.space_group_name_H-M   'P 1'
#
loop_
_entity.id
_entity.type
_entity.pdbx_description
1 polymer ?
#
loop_
_entity_poly.entity_id
_entity_poly.type
_entity_poly.pdbx_seq_one_letter_code
_entity_poly.pdbx_strand_id
1 'polypeptide(L)'
;MSSTKSPAANPSITPDLAQDGSIIRKAFVLEAVANLFTIPLITNTRFTLSLLLNNPSRDINPASILFARLFGGLIVGGLTSALFAGATNTRNGIESRRPTYLLLGLGEACLIPILMLELIQGAPRAALSRTVAGVSIGFLLPPLLWRMYVLFVRPDLLGRYTEERKDNRGAGRRDGYDSINTRDD
;
A
#
# COMPACT_ATOMS: atom_id res chain seq x y z
N MET A 1 18.01 -0.27 -25.78
CA MET A 1 17.00 0.59 -26.44
C MET A 1 15.75 0.61 -25.55
N SER A 2 15.43 1.78 -25.02
CA SER A 2 14.27 2.00 -24.13
C SER A 2 12.98 1.84 -24.94
N SER A 3 12.13 0.88 -24.55
CA SER A 3 10.80 0.71 -25.15
C SER A 3 9.86 1.72 -24.48
N THR A 4 9.73 2.89 -25.09
CA THR A 4 8.75 3.90 -24.70
C THR A 4 7.36 3.38 -25.07
N LYS A 5 6.64 2.77 -24.13
CA LYS A 5 5.24 2.38 -24.31
C LYS A 5 4.41 3.66 -24.54
N SER A 6 3.79 3.77 -25.73
CA SER A 6 2.94 4.90 -26.11
C SER A 6 1.71 4.99 -25.18
N PRO A 7 1.41 6.15 -24.58
CA PRO A 7 0.30 6.31 -23.62
C PRO A 7 -1.10 6.06 -24.23
N ALA A 8 -1.21 6.01 -25.56
CA ALA A 8 -2.48 5.94 -26.28
C ALA A 8 -3.02 4.52 -26.50
N ALA A 9 -2.25 3.48 -26.18
CA ALA A 9 -2.70 2.09 -26.25
C ALA A 9 -2.77 1.53 -24.83
N ASN A 10 -3.91 1.69 -24.15
CA ASN A 10 -4.26 0.86 -23.01
C ASN A 10 -4.85 -0.45 -23.58
N PRO A 11 -4.05 -1.53 -23.76
CA PRO A 11 -4.64 -2.81 -24.09
C PRO A 11 -5.63 -3.20 -22.98
N SER A 12 -6.74 -3.83 -23.36
CA SER A 12 -7.61 -4.51 -22.41
C SER A 12 -6.77 -5.48 -21.60
N ILE A 13 -6.91 -5.41 -20.28
CA ILE A 13 -6.15 -6.23 -19.34
C ILE A 13 -7.16 -7.11 -18.63
N THR A 14 -7.04 -8.41 -18.83
CA THR A 14 -7.84 -9.40 -18.12
C THR A 14 -7.04 -9.83 -16.89
N PRO A 15 -7.60 -9.70 -15.67
CA PRO A 15 -6.98 -10.28 -14.48
C PRO A 15 -6.82 -11.78 -14.69
N ASP A 16 -5.64 -12.32 -14.41
CA ASP A 16 -5.42 -13.76 -14.45
C ASP A 16 -6.25 -14.40 -13.32
N LEU A 17 -7.29 -15.16 -13.68
CA LEU A 17 -8.19 -15.85 -12.75
C LEU A 17 -7.45 -16.78 -11.79
N ALA A 18 -6.24 -17.25 -12.16
CA ALA A 18 -5.40 -18.08 -11.30
C ALA A 18 -4.62 -17.29 -10.24
N GLN A 19 -4.40 -15.98 -10.43
CA GLN A 19 -3.64 -15.10 -9.53
C GLN A 19 -4.31 -13.75 -9.32
N ASP A 20 -5.61 -13.78 -9.04
CA ASP A 20 -6.49 -12.60 -8.91
C ASP A 20 -6.15 -11.69 -7.71
N GLY A 21 -5.17 -12.07 -6.88
CA GLY A 21 -4.69 -11.29 -5.74
C GLY A 21 -5.72 -11.10 -4.62
N SER A 22 -6.78 -11.92 -4.58
CA SER A 22 -7.89 -11.80 -3.63
C SER A 22 -7.44 -11.72 -2.16
N ILE A 23 -6.43 -12.51 -1.79
CA ILE A 23 -5.86 -12.50 -0.43
C ILE A 23 -5.24 -11.13 -0.10
N ILE A 24 -4.46 -10.56 -1.03
CA ILE A 24 -3.85 -9.23 -0.86
C ILE A 24 -4.91 -8.14 -0.80
N ARG A 25 -5.96 -8.23 -1.60
CA ARG A 25 -7.07 -7.26 -1.57
C ARG A 25 -7.80 -7.28 -0.24
N LYS A 26 -8.09 -8.47 0.30
CA LYS A 26 -8.69 -8.62 1.63
C LYS A 26 -7.76 -8.07 2.71
N ALA A 27 -6.45 -8.35 2.62
CA ALA A 27 -5.45 -7.80 3.54
C ALA A 27 -5.42 -6.26 3.47
N PHE A 28 -5.39 -5.66 2.28
CA PHE A 28 -5.38 -4.22 2.09
C PHE A 28 -6.63 -3.55 2.66
N VAL A 29 -7.81 -4.13 2.43
CA VAL A 29 -9.06 -3.61 3.00
C VAL A 29 -9.05 -3.72 4.52
N LEU A 30 -8.58 -4.84 5.07
CA LEU A 30 -8.50 -5.03 6.52
C LEU A 30 -7.50 -4.06 7.16
N GLU A 31 -6.33 -3.85 6.55
CA GLU A 31 -5.33 -2.86 6.98
C GLU A 31 -5.87 -1.43 6.85
N ALA A 32 -6.61 -1.12 5.78
CA ALA A 32 -7.23 0.18 5.60
C ALA A 32 -8.27 0.46 6.71
N VAL A 33 -9.11 -0.52 7.03
CA VAL A 33 -10.08 -0.42 8.14
C VAL A 33 -9.35 -0.28 9.48
N ALA A 34 -8.26 -1.03 9.70
CA ALA A 34 -7.44 -0.89 10.89
C ALA A 34 -6.89 0.55 11.04
N ASN A 35 -6.42 1.14 9.95
CA ASN A 35 -5.95 2.53 9.93
C ASN A 35 -7.05 3.55 10.24
N LEU A 36 -8.32 3.28 9.89
CA LEU A 36 -9.44 4.18 10.24
C LEU A 36 -9.69 4.28 11.75
N PHE A 37 -9.26 3.29 12.55
CA PHE A 37 -9.30 3.42 14.01
C PHE A 37 -8.35 4.52 14.54
N THR A 38 -7.50 5.10 13.70
CA THR A 38 -6.68 6.27 14.06
C THR A 38 -7.42 7.60 13.90
N ILE A 39 -8.66 7.63 13.38
CA ILE A 39 -9.47 8.86 13.26
C ILE A 39 -9.58 9.65 14.58
N PRO A 40 -9.81 9.02 15.76
CA PRO A 40 -9.83 9.72 17.04
C PRO A 40 -8.54 10.48 17.37
N LEU A 41 -7.38 10.06 16.82
CA LEU A 41 -6.12 10.78 16.96
C LEU A 41 -6.17 12.17 16.32
N ILE A 42 -6.99 12.34 15.27
CA ILE A 42 -7.18 13.61 14.56
C ILE A 42 -8.31 14.42 15.21
N THR A 43 -9.47 13.79 15.42
CA THR A 43 -10.70 14.48 15.86
C THR A 43 -10.73 14.73 17.37
N ASN A 44 -10.18 13.81 18.16
CA ASN A 44 -10.18 13.86 19.63
C ASN A 44 -8.77 13.59 20.20
N THR A 45 -7.80 14.36 19.69
CA THR A 45 -6.37 14.16 19.93
C THR A 45 -5.99 14.17 21.41
N ARG A 46 -6.51 15.11 22.20
CA ARG A 46 -6.17 15.22 23.63
C ARG A 46 -6.61 14.00 24.42
N PHE A 47 -7.83 13.54 24.18
CA PHE A 47 -8.36 12.35 24.82
C PHE A 47 -7.53 11.12 24.43
N THR A 48 -7.27 10.95 23.13
CA THR A 48 -6.46 9.83 22.63
C THR A 48 -5.04 9.82 23.20
N LEU A 49 -4.37 10.97 23.25
CA LEU A 49 -3.04 11.09 23.86
C LEU A 49 -3.07 10.79 25.36
N SER A 50 -4.14 11.16 26.07
CA SER A 50 -4.25 10.85 27.50
C SER A 50 -4.35 9.36 27.82
N LEU A 51 -4.81 8.53 26.87
CA LEU A 51 -4.85 7.08 26.99
C LEU A 51 -3.51 6.41 26.64
N LEU A 52 -2.73 7.04 25.77
CA LEU A 52 -1.47 6.48 25.25
C LEU A 52 -0.26 6.86 26.13
N LEU A 53 -0.21 8.12 26.55
CA LEU A 53 0.94 8.69 27.25
C LEU A 53 0.98 8.24 28.71
N ASN A 54 2.20 7.98 29.18
CA ASN A 54 2.45 7.60 30.56
C ASN A 54 2.26 8.79 31.53
N ASN A 55 2.57 10.02 31.10
CA ASN A 55 2.40 11.25 31.91
C ASN A 55 1.62 12.34 31.13
N PRO A 56 0.30 12.21 30.93
CA PRO A 56 -0.50 13.11 30.10
C PRO A 56 -0.40 14.59 30.49
N SER A 57 -0.35 14.89 31.80
CA SER A 57 -0.30 16.27 32.30
C SER A 57 0.99 17.01 31.96
N ARG A 58 2.09 16.28 31.73
CA ARG A 58 3.39 16.83 31.37
C ARG A 58 3.61 16.84 29.86
N ASP A 59 3.18 15.76 29.20
CA ASP A 59 3.60 15.47 27.83
C ASP A 59 2.60 16.00 26.78
N ILE A 60 1.34 16.29 27.17
CA ILE A 60 0.35 16.92 26.28
C ILE A 60 0.63 18.42 26.19
N ASN A 61 1.34 18.81 25.13
CA ASN A 61 1.60 20.20 24.75
C ASN A 61 1.12 20.48 23.31
N PRO A 62 1.07 21.75 22.86
CA PRO A 62 0.63 22.08 21.50
C PRO A 62 1.40 21.36 20.38
N ALA A 63 2.71 21.12 20.57
CA ALA A 63 3.53 20.41 19.61
C ALA A 63 3.13 18.92 19.51
N SER A 64 2.93 18.24 20.64
CA SER A 64 2.48 16.84 20.68
C SER A 64 1.12 16.66 20.00
N ILE A 65 0.20 17.61 20.18
CA ILE A 65 -1.12 17.62 19.54
C ILE A 65 -0.97 17.80 18.02
N LEU A 66 -0.11 18.73 17.58
CA LEU A 66 0.16 18.95 16.17
C LEU A 66 0.76 17.68 15.52
N PHE A 67 1.77 17.08 16.14
CA PHE A 67 2.41 15.87 15.65
C PHE A 67 1.43 14.69 15.59
N ALA A 68 0.61 14.50 16.62
CA ALA A 68 -0.41 13.44 16.63
C ALA A 68 -1.44 13.62 15.50
N ARG A 69 -1.87 14.87 15.23
CA ARG A 69 -2.80 15.17 14.12
C ARG A 69 -2.15 14.98 12.75
N LEU A 70 -0.92 15.43 12.57
CA LEU A 70 -0.17 15.23 11.33
C LEU A 70 0.05 13.74 11.06
N PHE A 71 0.43 12.99 12.09
CA PHE A 71 0.63 11.55 11.99
C PHE A 71 -0.69 10.82 11.66
N GLY A 72 -1.78 11.11 12.38
CA GLY A 72 -3.10 10.57 12.07
C GLY A 72 -3.56 10.94 10.65
N GLY A 73 -3.35 12.18 10.23
CA GLY A 73 -3.65 12.66 8.89
C GLY A 73 -2.86 11.94 7.80
N LEU A 74 -1.58 11.64 8.04
CA LEU A 74 -0.75 10.87 7.12
C LEU A 74 -1.22 9.42 7.00
N ILE A 75 -1.63 8.80 8.11
CA ILE A 75 -2.17 7.44 8.12
C ILE A 75 -3.51 7.38 7.38
N VAL A 76 -4.47 8.21 7.76
CA VAL A 76 -5.83 8.19 7.19
C VAL A 76 -5.85 8.75 5.77
N GLY A 77 -5.15 9.86 5.51
CA GLY A 77 -5.15 10.50 4.21
C GLY A 77 -4.20 9.86 3.20
N GLY A 78 -2.99 9.49 3.63
CA GLY A 78 -1.95 8.95 2.75
C GLY A 78 -2.01 7.43 2.65
N LEU A 79 -1.68 6.74 3.74
CA LEU A 79 -1.49 5.28 3.74
C LEU A 79 -2.79 4.52 3.46
N THR A 80 -3.89 4.95 4.06
CA THR A 80 -5.20 4.31 3.87
C THR A 80 -5.72 4.48 2.44
N SER A 81 -5.55 5.67 1.86
CA SER A 81 -5.91 5.91 0.45
C SER A 81 -5.06 5.08 -0.51
N ALA A 82 -3.76 4.92 -0.24
CA ALA A 82 -2.86 4.06 -1.03
C ALA A 82 -3.26 2.57 -0.95
N LEU A 83 -3.67 2.10 0.23
CA LEU A 83 -4.21 0.75 0.40
C LEU A 83 -5.52 0.56 -0.37
N PHE A 84 -6.45 1.52 -0.34
CA PHE A 84 -7.67 1.43 -1.14
C PHE A 84 -7.37 1.43 -2.65
N ALA A 85 -6.43 2.27 -3.11
CA ALA A 85 -6.02 2.31 -4.52
C ALA A 85 -5.42 0.96 -4.96
N GLY A 86 -4.52 0.37 -4.16
CA GLY A 86 -3.90 -0.91 -4.47
C GLY A 86 -4.83 -2.13 -4.34
N ALA A 87 -5.95 -2.00 -3.63
CA ALA A 87 -7.00 -3.02 -3.52
C ALA A 87 -7.85 -3.13 -4.80
N THR A 88 -7.77 -2.14 -5.71
CA THR A 88 -8.46 -2.19 -7.00
C THR A 88 -7.78 -3.20 -7.95
N ASN A 89 -8.56 -3.79 -8.85
CA ASN A 89 -8.09 -4.70 -9.90
C ASN A 89 -7.71 -3.96 -11.20
N THR A 90 -7.37 -2.67 -11.09
CA THR A 90 -6.90 -1.88 -12.23
C THR A 90 -5.40 -2.12 -12.45
N ARG A 91 -4.89 -1.85 -13.66
CA ARG A 91 -3.44 -1.89 -13.97
C ARG A 91 -2.61 -1.16 -12.92
N ASN A 92 -3.01 0.08 -12.66
CA ASN A 92 -2.35 0.96 -11.70
C ASN A 92 -2.48 0.41 -10.28
N GLY A 93 -3.61 -0.19 -9.94
CA GLY A 93 -3.81 -0.90 -8.68
C GLY A 93 -2.78 -2.01 -8.49
N ILE A 94 -2.63 -2.91 -9.47
CA ILE A 94 -1.68 -4.04 -9.39
C ILE A 94 -0.23 -3.55 -9.32
N GLU A 95 0.17 -2.59 -10.15
CA GLU A 95 1.52 -2.02 -10.12
C GLU A 95 1.82 -1.26 -8.82
N SER A 96 0.80 -0.64 -8.21
CA SER A 96 0.95 0.10 -6.95
C SER A 96 1.06 -0.78 -5.70
N ARG A 97 0.73 -2.08 -5.75
CA ARG A 97 0.76 -2.96 -4.56
C ARG A 97 2.16 -3.10 -3.97
N ARG A 98 3.17 -3.29 -4.82
CA ARG A 98 4.57 -3.46 -4.40
C ARG A 98 5.15 -2.20 -3.74
N PRO A 99 5.09 -1.00 -4.35
CA PRO A 99 5.60 0.21 -3.71
C PRO A 99 4.81 0.57 -2.44
N THR A 100 3.49 0.32 -2.40
CA THR A 100 2.68 0.52 -1.18
C THR A 100 3.18 -0.35 -0.04
N TYR A 101 3.41 -1.66 -0.27
CA TYR A 101 3.94 -2.55 0.76
C TYR A 101 5.36 -2.22 1.20
N LEU A 102 6.22 -1.75 0.30
CA LEU A 102 7.56 -1.28 0.69
C LEU A 102 7.47 -0.03 1.57
N LEU A 103 6.62 0.94 1.21
CA LEU A 103 6.45 2.17 1.98
C LEU A 103 5.89 1.90 3.38
N LEU A 104 4.83 1.09 3.48
CA LEU A 104 4.24 0.69 4.76
C LEU A 104 5.22 -0.13 5.60
N GLY A 105 5.87 -1.12 4.97
CA GLY A 105 6.86 -1.96 5.66
C GLY A 105 8.04 -1.17 6.20
N LEU A 106 8.54 -0.17 5.46
CA LEU A 106 9.59 0.73 5.93
C LEU A 106 9.12 1.55 7.14
N GLY A 107 7.90 2.09 7.09
CA GLY A 107 7.32 2.84 8.21
C GLY A 107 7.25 1.99 9.49
N GLU A 108 6.76 0.77 9.39
CA GLU A 108 6.69 -0.17 10.52
C GLU A 108 8.08 -0.61 11.00
N ALA A 109 9.02 -0.87 10.09
CA ALA A 109 10.39 -1.21 10.42
C ALA A 109 11.13 -0.09 11.17
N CYS A 110 10.75 1.17 10.95
CA CYS A 110 11.25 2.30 11.73
C CYS A 110 10.50 2.48 13.07
N LEU A 111 9.17 2.25 13.10
CA LEU A 111 8.35 2.43 14.29
C LEU A 111 8.59 1.36 15.36
N ILE A 112 8.77 0.09 14.97
CA ILE A 112 8.94 -1.02 15.91
C ILE A 112 10.19 -0.82 16.81
N PRO A 113 11.39 -0.46 16.29
CA PRO A 113 12.53 -0.15 17.14
C PRO A 113 12.28 1.00 18.11
N ILE A 114 11.56 2.04 17.69
CA ILE A 114 11.20 3.17 18.58
C ILE A 114 10.31 2.68 19.73
N LEU A 115 9.29 1.86 19.42
CA LEU A 115 8.42 1.27 20.45
C LEU A 115 9.16 0.29 21.35
N MET A 116 10.14 -0.45 20.83
CA MET A 116 11.00 -1.32 21.62
C MET A 116 11.86 -0.52 22.61
N LEU A 117 12.38 0.63 22.20
CA LEU A 117 13.11 1.52 23.12
C LEU A 117 12.21 2.03 24.25
N GLU A 118 10.97 2.43 23.94
CA GLU A 118 9.97 2.83 24.95
C GLU A 118 9.65 1.68 25.92
N LEU A 119 9.51 0.45 25.39
CA LEU A 119 9.27 -0.75 26.18
C LEU A 119 10.43 -1.06 27.15
N ILE A 120 11.67 -0.97 26.66
CA ILE A 120 12.89 -1.23 27.44
C ILE A 120 13.09 -0.15 28.51
N GLN A 121 12.96 1.14 28.14
CA GLN A 121 13.14 2.25 29.09
C GLN A 121 12.13 2.18 30.23
N GLY A 122 10.84 1.98 29.92
CA GLY A 122 9.77 1.94 30.92
C GLY A 122 9.59 3.26 31.70
N ALA A 123 8.59 3.27 32.58
CA ALA A 123 8.31 4.40 33.45
C ALA A 123 9.47 4.65 34.44
N PRO A 124 9.82 5.91 34.75
CA PRO A 124 9.12 7.17 34.42
C PRO A 124 9.68 7.91 33.20
N ARG A 125 10.68 7.35 32.50
CA ARG A 125 11.37 8.03 31.39
C ARG A 125 10.71 7.81 30.03
N ALA A 126 9.97 6.71 29.87
CA ALA A 126 9.22 6.41 28.66
C ALA A 126 8.01 7.35 28.49
N ALA A 127 7.76 7.77 27.25
CA ALA A 127 6.59 8.52 26.83
C ALA A 127 5.34 7.63 26.81
N LEU A 128 5.50 6.34 26.47
CA LEU A 128 4.40 5.36 26.46
C LEU A 128 4.47 4.42 27.67
N SER A 129 3.31 3.93 28.11
CA SER A 129 3.29 2.82 29.07
C SER A 129 3.82 1.53 28.44
N ARG A 130 4.44 0.66 29.23
CA ARG A 130 4.95 -0.65 28.73
C ARG A 130 3.85 -1.49 28.08
N THR A 131 2.65 -1.44 28.64
CA THR A 131 1.48 -2.15 28.08
C THR A 131 1.14 -1.63 26.69
N VAL A 132 1.05 -0.30 26.52
CA VAL A 132 0.75 0.32 25.23
C VAL A 132 1.85 0.04 24.22
N ALA A 133 3.12 0.17 24.60
CA ALA A 133 4.25 -0.13 23.71
C ALA A 133 4.25 -1.60 23.27
N GLY A 134 4.08 -2.53 24.20
CA GLY A 134 4.05 -3.97 23.92
C GLY A 134 2.88 -4.38 23.04
N VAL A 135 1.68 -3.87 23.33
CA VAL A 135 0.48 -4.11 22.51
C VAL A 135 0.70 -3.53 21.10
N SER A 136 1.22 -2.31 20.98
CA SER A 136 1.46 -1.66 19.69
C SER A 136 2.44 -2.47 18.83
N ILE A 137 3.54 -2.98 19.42
CA ILE A 137 4.46 -3.89 18.72
C ILE A 137 3.74 -5.15 18.27
N GLY A 138 2.93 -5.75 19.15
CA GLY A 138 2.16 -6.96 18.84
C GLY A 138 1.18 -6.78 17.68
N PHE A 139 0.62 -5.58 17.49
CA PHE A 139 -0.25 -5.27 16.35
C PHE A 139 0.52 -4.91 15.06
N LEU A 140 1.72 -4.33 15.17
CA LEU A 140 2.53 -3.92 14.01
C LEU A 140 3.39 -5.05 13.44
N LEU A 141 3.79 -6.02 14.27
CA LEU A 141 4.68 -7.10 13.86
C LEU A 141 4.04 -8.09 12.86
N PRO A 142 2.81 -8.60 13.06
CA PRO A 142 2.17 -9.50 12.10
C PRO A 142 2.00 -8.91 10.68
N PRO A 143 1.49 -7.68 10.48
CA PRO A 143 1.38 -7.12 9.14
C PRO A 143 2.76 -6.84 8.52
N LEU A 144 3.78 -6.45 9.31
CA LEU A 144 5.15 -6.33 8.79
C LEU A 144 5.66 -7.67 8.25
N LEU A 145 5.55 -8.75 9.04
CA LEU A 145 5.98 -10.08 8.64
C LEU A 145 5.23 -10.59 7.42
N TRP A 146 3.92 -10.33 7.35
CA TRP A 146 3.11 -10.65 6.17
C TRP A 146 3.62 -9.94 4.92
N ARG A 147 3.92 -8.64 5.00
CA ARG A 147 4.45 -7.88 3.86
C ARG A 147 5.82 -8.38 3.43
N MET A 148 6.70 -8.70 4.39
CA MET A 148 8.01 -9.30 4.08
C MET A 148 7.84 -10.66 3.39
N TYR A 149 6.93 -11.51 3.87
CA TYR A 149 6.63 -12.79 3.24
C TYR A 149 6.13 -12.62 1.81
N VAL A 150 5.19 -11.70 1.57
CA VAL A 150 4.67 -11.42 0.22
C VAL A 150 5.75 -10.83 -0.68
N LEU A 151 6.58 -9.91 -0.19
CA LEU A 151 7.58 -9.24 -1.02
C LEU A 151 8.76 -10.15 -1.40
N PHE A 152 9.20 -11.04 -0.50
CA PHE A 152 10.44 -11.81 -0.68
C PHE A 152 10.21 -13.30 -0.97
N VAL A 153 9.13 -13.90 -0.45
CA VAL A 153 8.89 -15.34 -0.56
C VAL A 153 7.80 -15.66 -1.57
N ARG A 154 6.71 -14.89 -1.59
CA ARG A 154 5.56 -15.10 -2.47
C ARG A 154 5.14 -13.82 -3.21
N PRO A 155 6.02 -13.25 -4.06
CA PRO A 155 5.69 -12.07 -4.85
C PRO A 155 4.54 -12.34 -5.82
N ASP A 156 4.28 -13.60 -6.15
CA ASP A 156 3.16 -14.04 -6.99
C ASP A 156 1.79 -13.71 -6.36
N LEU A 157 1.71 -13.51 -5.04
CA LEU A 157 0.46 -13.11 -4.37
C LEU A 157 0.07 -11.66 -4.67
N LEU A 158 1.00 -10.81 -5.09
CA LEU A 158 0.74 -9.40 -5.46
C LEU A 158 -0.17 -9.29 -6.69
N GLY A 159 -0.40 -10.41 -7.40
CA GLY A 159 -1.20 -10.50 -8.60
C GLY A 159 -0.37 -10.14 -9.83
N ARG A 160 -0.55 -10.92 -10.89
CA ARG A 160 -0.01 -10.63 -12.21
C ARG A 160 -1.14 -10.31 -13.15
N TYR A 161 -0.91 -9.37 -14.05
CA TYR A 161 -1.81 -9.12 -15.16
C TYR A 161 -1.17 -9.65 -16.43
N THR A 162 -1.96 -10.30 -17.28
CA THR A 162 -1.53 -10.65 -18.63
C THR A 162 -2.01 -9.52 -19.54
N GLU A 163 -1.09 -8.91 -20.29
CA GLU A 163 -1.51 -8.00 -21.37
C GLU A 163 -2.15 -8.88 -22.45
N GLU A 164 -3.40 -8.62 -22.86
CA GLU A 164 -3.92 -9.21 -24.08
C GLU A 164 -3.05 -8.73 -25.23
N ARG A 165 -2.09 -9.56 -25.65
CA ARG A 165 -1.50 -9.42 -26.96
C ARG A 165 -2.68 -9.62 -27.90
N LYS A 166 -3.11 -8.56 -28.60
CA LYS A 166 -3.85 -8.72 -29.84
C LYS A 166 -2.96 -9.57 -30.74
N ASP A 167 -3.13 -10.88 -30.67
CA ASP A 167 -2.59 -11.81 -31.63
C ASP A 167 -3.24 -11.42 -32.95
N ASN A 168 -2.49 -10.69 -33.77
CA ASN A 168 -2.70 -10.56 -35.21
C ASN A 168 -2.46 -11.92 -35.88
N ARG A 169 -3.13 -12.97 -35.40
CA ARG A 169 -3.22 -14.29 -36.03
C ARG A 169 -4.59 -14.39 -36.68
N GLY A 170 -4.76 -13.66 -37.78
CA GLY A 170 -6.04 -13.60 -38.47
C GLY A 170 -6.03 -12.81 -39.77
N ALA A 171 -4.96 -12.90 -40.57
CA ALA A 171 -4.99 -12.48 -41.98
C ALA A 171 -3.93 -13.23 -42.79
N GLY A 172 -3.94 -14.57 -42.67
CA GLY A 172 -3.31 -15.43 -43.66
C GLY A 172 -4.34 -15.79 -44.74
N ARG A 173 -4.07 -15.37 -45.98
CA ARG A 173 -4.58 -15.92 -47.25
C ARG A 173 -6.02 -15.59 -47.68
N ARG A 174 -6.13 -14.70 -48.68
CA ARG A 174 -6.99 -14.74 -49.89
C ARG A 174 -6.74 -13.44 -50.66
N ASP A 175 -5.89 -13.46 -51.68
CA ASP A 175 -6.23 -13.40 -53.12
C ASP A 175 -5.52 -12.12 -53.61
N GLY A 176 -4.61 -12.10 -54.58
CA GLY A 176 -4.83 -12.52 -55.96
C GLY A 176 -5.17 -11.27 -56.79
N TYR A 177 -4.17 -10.72 -57.49
CA TYR A 177 -4.24 -9.64 -58.50
C TYR A 177 -4.66 -8.23 -58.04
N ASP A 178 -3.81 -7.22 -58.25
CA ASP A 178 -3.86 -6.44 -59.50
C ASP A 178 -2.65 -5.50 -59.63
N SER A 179 -2.14 -5.41 -60.86
CA SER A 179 -1.01 -4.58 -61.27
C SER A 179 -1.40 -3.11 -61.37
N ILE A 180 -0.68 -2.22 -60.68
CA ILE A 180 -0.83 -0.78 -60.85
C ILE A 180 -0.24 -0.40 -62.20
N ASN A 181 -1.12 -0.15 -63.17
CA ASN A 181 -0.82 0.45 -64.46
C ASN A 181 -0.27 1.87 -64.25
N THR A 182 0.94 2.10 -64.73
CA THR A 182 1.42 3.41 -65.14
C THR A 182 0.49 3.98 -66.21
N ARG A 183 0.06 5.22 -66.03
CA ARG A 183 -0.52 6.02 -67.11
C ARG A 183 0.22 7.34 -67.15
N ASP A 184 0.95 7.50 -68.25
CA ASP A 184 1.47 8.78 -68.74
C ASP A 184 0.29 9.74 -68.98
N ASP A 185 0.50 11.00 -68.61
CA ASP A 185 0.06 12.21 -69.32
C ASP A 185 1.00 13.36 -68.93
#